data_AF-A0A7Y6Q4M7-F1
#
_entry.id   AF-A0A7Y6Q4M7-F1
#
_cell.length_a   1.000
_cell.length_b   1.000
_cell.length_c   1.000
_cell.angle_alpha   90.00
_cell.angle_beta   90.00
_cell.angle_gamma   90.00
#
_symmetry.space_group_name_H-M   'P 1'
#
loop_
_entity.id
_entity.type
_entity.pdbx_description
1 polymer ?
#
loop_
_entity_poly.entity_id
_entity_poly.type
_entity_poly.pdbx_seq_one_letter_code
_entity_poly.pdbx_strand_id
1 'polypeptide(L)'
;MSDSKNKDKARRADVPTGLAGRRLAGGRHVLDADKVPSTPPETWRNLKVDVREDFMIRFTRKSGTPLDLEASQVLRIRKTDPRLDDDLGNTLINAGQTFFVQEDSTAVAAAVKAELPSLYRFTHRLGAPVWINVHAAKGPMPLAPNHHVPGLSSSLDIGGKRQYVRESPEEVRSAIAAAGGDVQPIPEEGLWVQGRETLREILGSLEAWDEELSTLE
;
A
#
# COMPACT_ATOMS: atom_id res chain seq x y z
N MET A 1 -20.61 -18.35 -56.00
CA MET A 1 -19.26 -18.65 -56.50
C MET A 1 -18.33 -18.55 -55.29
N SER A 2 -18.28 -19.57 -54.42
CA SER A 2 -17.50 -20.83 -54.58
C SER A 2 -16.00 -20.49 -54.64
N ASP A 3 -15.14 -20.79 -53.67
CA ASP A 3 -14.76 -22.09 -53.10
C ASP A 3 -14.04 -21.86 -51.75
N SER A 4 -14.38 -22.48 -50.61
CA SER A 4 -14.10 -23.85 -50.18
C SER A 4 -12.73 -24.43 -50.55
N LYS A 5 -11.80 -24.51 -49.58
CA LYS A 5 -10.79 -25.57 -49.51
C LYS A 5 -10.37 -25.87 -48.07
N ASN A 6 -11.12 -26.81 -47.50
CA ASN A 6 -10.75 -27.66 -46.38
C ASN A 6 -9.72 -28.71 -46.86
N LYS A 7 -8.62 -28.95 -46.13
CA LYS A 7 -7.85 -30.20 -46.23
C LYS A 7 -7.14 -30.56 -44.92
N ASP A 8 -7.51 -31.75 -44.46
CA ASP A 8 -6.98 -32.59 -43.39
C ASP A 8 -5.44 -32.67 -43.28
N LYS A 9 -4.95 -32.83 -42.04
CA LYS A 9 -4.21 -34.06 -41.68
C LYS A 9 -4.05 -34.25 -40.17
N ALA A 10 -4.60 -35.36 -39.70
CA ALA A 10 -4.36 -35.98 -38.41
C ALA A 10 -2.94 -36.55 -38.28
N ARG A 11 -2.43 -36.61 -37.04
CA ARG A 11 -1.68 -37.79 -36.54
C ARG A 11 -1.63 -37.82 -35.00
N ARG A 12 -2.13 -38.94 -34.47
CA ARG A 12 -2.03 -39.43 -33.10
C ARG A 12 -0.62 -39.99 -32.82
N ALA A 13 -0.21 -39.95 -31.55
CA ALA A 13 0.52 -40.97 -30.79
C ALA A 13 0.92 -40.35 -29.44
N ASP A 14 1.08 -41.02 -28.31
CA ASP A 14 0.60 -42.29 -27.78
C ASP A 14 0.93 -42.20 -26.27
N VAL A 15 -0.02 -42.58 -25.43
CA VAL A 15 0.15 -42.68 -23.98
C VAL A 15 0.52 -44.12 -23.65
N PRO A 16 1.64 -44.43 -22.98
CA PRO A 16 1.83 -45.75 -22.41
C PRO A 16 1.20 -45.79 -21.01
N THR A 17 0.09 -46.52 -20.95
CA THR A 17 -0.43 -47.12 -19.72
C THR A 17 0.27 -48.46 -19.54
N GLY A 18 0.84 -48.73 -18.36
CA GLY A 18 1.46 -50.01 -18.02
C GLY A 18 1.32 -50.30 -16.53
N LEU A 19 0.36 -51.18 -16.21
CA LEU A 19 0.02 -51.71 -14.90
C LEU A 19 1.15 -52.55 -14.28
N ALA A 20 1.25 -52.56 -12.95
CA ALA A 20 1.17 -53.79 -12.14
C ALA A 20 1.20 -53.46 -10.64
N GLY A 21 0.13 -53.83 -9.93
CA GLY A 21 0.04 -53.69 -8.49
C GLY A 21 0.73 -54.84 -7.74
N ARG A 22 1.12 -54.55 -6.48
CA ARG A 22 1.22 -55.52 -5.38
C ARG A 22 0.89 -54.82 -4.05
N ARG A 23 -0.29 -55.16 -3.51
CA ARG A 23 -0.65 -55.27 -2.08
C ARG A 23 0.17 -56.45 -1.49
N LEU A 24 0.61 -56.59 -0.24
CA LEU A 24 0.43 -56.00 1.09
C LEU A 24 1.70 -56.35 1.90
N ALA A 25 2.13 -55.53 2.86
CA ALA A 25 2.65 -55.98 4.16
C ALA A 25 2.82 -54.77 5.08
N GLY A 26 2.18 -54.81 6.25
CA GLY A 26 2.32 -53.79 7.27
C GLY A 26 3.73 -53.79 7.88
N GLY A 27 4.23 -52.59 8.16
CA GLY A 27 5.41 -52.36 8.97
C GLY A 27 5.33 -50.95 9.55
N ARG A 28 5.00 -50.85 10.84
CA ARG A 28 5.20 -49.60 11.59
C ARG A 28 6.71 -49.34 11.62
N HIS A 29 7.17 -48.33 10.89
CA HIS A 29 8.50 -47.79 11.12
C HIS A 29 8.45 -46.99 12.41
N VAL A 30 8.94 -47.60 13.48
CA VAL A 30 9.40 -46.91 14.67
C VAL A 30 10.53 -46.00 14.20
N LEU A 31 10.37 -44.70 14.36
CA LEU A 31 11.47 -43.75 14.19
C LEU A 31 12.41 -43.96 15.38
N ASP A 32 13.59 -44.52 15.13
CA ASP A 32 14.67 -44.58 16.10
C ASP A 32 15.03 -43.15 16.51
N ALA A 33 14.72 -42.80 17.76
CA ALA A 33 14.98 -41.48 18.34
C ALA A 33 16.47 -41.18 18.59
N ASP A 34 17.37 -42.13 18.27
CA ASP A 34 18.81 -42.04 18.57
C ASP A 34 19.68 -41.66 17.35
N LYS A 35 19.08 -41.12 16.28
CA LYS A 35 19.81 -40.60 15.10
C LYS A 35 19.48 -39.15 14.75
N VAL A 36 19.25 -38.32 15.76
CA VAL A 36 19.30 -36.86 15.57
C VAL A 36 20.76 -36.42 15.72
N PRO A 37 21.43 -35.92 14.67
CA PRO A 37 22.76 -35.35 14.84
C PRO A 37 22.69 -34.16 15.79
N SER A 38 23.47 -34.19 16.86
CA SER A 38 23.54 -33.14 17.91
C SER A 38 24.18 -31.83 17.43
N THR A 39 24.49 -31.73 16.15
CA THR A 39 25.07 -30.55 15.50
C THR A 39 24.33 -30.27 14.20
N PRO A 40 23.80 -29.04 14.01
CA PRO A 40 23.16 -28.68 12.75
C PRO A 40 24.16 -28.81 11.58
N PRO A 41 23.71 -29.23 10.39
CA PRO A 41 24.56 -29.28 9.20
C PRO A 41 25.22 -27.91 8.92
N GLU A 42 26.46 -27.91 8.43
CA GLU A 42 27.20 -26.67 8.08
C GLU A 42 26.49 -25.80 7.02
N THR A 43 25.53 -26.37 6.29
CA THR A 43 24.72 -25.65 5.30
C THR A 43 23.79 -24.58 5.88
N TRP A 44 23.59 -24.56 7.20
CA TRP A 44 22.78 -23.54 7.89
C TRP A 44 23.59 -22.33 8.38
N ARG A 45 24.93 -22.37 8.34
CA ARG A 45 25.79 -21.27 8.81
C ARG A 45 25.83 -20.05 7.89
N ASN A 46 25.37 -20.18 6.65
CA ASN A 46 25.39 -19.10 5.65
C ASN A 46 24.01 -18.53 5.32
N LEU A 47 22.95 -18.93 6.05
CA LEU A 47 21.75 -18.12 6.07
C LEU A 47 22.03 -16.92 6.99
N LYS A 48 22.73 -15.91 6.46
CA LYS A 48 22.48 -14.54 6.92
C LYS A 48 21.01 -14.30 6.61
N VAL A 49 20.14 -14.62 7.56
CA VAL A 49 18.95 -13.84 7.72
C VAL A 49 19.50 -12.45 7.98
N ASP A 50 19.53 -11.62 6.95
CA ASP A 50 19.55 -10.17 7.15
C ASP A 50 18.26 -9.91 7.94
N VAL A 51 18.37 -10.02 9.26
CA VAL A 51 17.51 -9.29 10.16
C VAL A 51 17.89 -7.86 9.81
N ARG A 52 17.15 -7.27 8.87
CA ARG A 52 17.22 -5.83 8.64
C ARG A 52 17.05 -5.26 10.04
N GLU A 53 18.06 -4.54 10.53
CA GLU A 53 17.83 -3.66 11.65
C GLU A 53 16.72 -2.73 11.15
N ASP A 54 15.50 -2.98 11.60
CA ASP A 54 14.37 -2.12 11.28
C ASP A 54 14.75 -0.76 11.85
N PHE A 55 15.16 0.16 10.96
CA PHE A 55 15.69 1.46 11.36
C PHE A 55 14.57 2.23 12.06
N MET A 56 14.64 2.26 13.39
CA MET A 56 13.71 2.97 14.24
C MET A 56 14.09 4.45 14.27
N ILE A 57 13.17 5.31 13.87
CA ILE A 57 13.31 6.76 13.96
C ILE A 57 12.75 7.22 15.30
N ARG A 58 13.53 7.98 16.06
CA ARG A 58 13.09 8.52 17.36
C ARG A 58 12.53 9.93 17.20
N PHE A 59 11.31 10.11 17.68
CA PHE A 59 10.61 11.40 17.81
C PHE A 59 10.21 11.66 19.27
N THR A 60 9.70 12.86 19.53
CA THR A 60 9.25 13.28 20.86
C THR A 60 7.75 13.45 20.83
N ARG A 61 7.00 12.62 21.57
CA ARG A 61 5.55 12.80 21.72
C ARG A 61 5.27 14.15 22.40
N LYS A 62 4.06 14.68 22.23
CA LYS A 62 3.63 15.91 22.93
C LYS A 62 3.91 15.88 24.44
N SER A 63 3.71 14.74 25.09
CA SER A 63 4.01 14.52 26.52
C SER A 63 5.50 14.65 26.91
N GLY A 64 6.41 14.79 25.94
CA GLY A 64 7.86 14.77 26.12
C GLY A 64 8.46 13.36 26.15
N THR A 65 7.63 12.31 26.09
CA THR A 65 8.13 10.94 26.05
C THR A 65 8.63 10.58 24.66
N PRO A 66 9.73 9.83 24.52
CA PRO A 66 10.21 9.38 23.23
C PRO A 66 9.20 8.44 22.55
N LEU A 67 9.16 8.51 21.22
CA LEU A 67 8.47 7.61 20.32
C LEU A 67 9.50 7.01 19.37
N ASP A 68 9.73 5.71 19.46
CA ASP A 68 10.48 4.98 18.45
C ASP A 68 9.48 4.49 17.40
N LEU A 69 9.68 4.90 16.15
CA LEU A 69 8.77 4.63 15.03
C LEU A 69 9.53 3.96 13.89
N GLU A 70 9.00 2.83 13.43
CA GLU A 70 9.49 2.18 12.22
C GLU A 70 8.97 2.94 10.99
N ALA A 71 9.88 3.35 10.10
CA ALA A 71 9.51 4.15 8.93
C ALA A 71 8.52 3.41 8.00
N SER A 72 8.64 2.08 7.90
CA SER A 72 7.80 1.22 7.06
C SER A 72 6.31 1.29 7.45
N GLN A 73 6.02 1.58 8.71
CA GLN A 73 4.66 1.65 9.24
C GLN A 73 3.97 2.98 8.87
N VAL A 74 4.74 4.01 8.49
CA VAL A 74 4.20 5.33 8.16
C VAL A 74 3.37 5.26 6.88
N LEU A 75 2.14 5.76 7.00
CA LEU A 75 1.20 5.94 5.91
C LEU A 75 1.14 7.41 5.49
N ARG A 76 1.09 8.31 6.46
CA ARG A 76 0.83 9.74 6.24
C ARG A 76 1.48 10.59 7.33
N ILE A 77 1.99 11.76 6.94
CA ILE A 77 2.49 12.80 7.85
C ILE A 77 1.86 14.12 7.41
N ARG A 78 1.37 14.91 8.36
CA ARG A 78 0.97 16.30 8.13
C ARG A 78 1.22 17.16 9.35
N LYS A 79 1.22 18.47 9.16
CA LYS A 79 1.10 19.41 10.27
C LYS A 79 -0.22 19.14 11.02
N THR A 80 -0.21 19.30 12.34
CA THR A 80 -1.45 19.32 13.11
C THR A 80 -2.32 20.53 12.72
N ASP A 81 -3.63 20.33 12.69
CA ASP A 81 -4.61 21.38 12.45
C ASP A 81 -5.47 21.55 13.71
N PRO A 82 -5.48 22.75 14.33
CA PRO A 82 -6.23 22.99 15.56
C PRO A 82 -7.75 22.85 15.42
N ARG A 83 -8.28 22.71 14.20
CA ARG A 83 -9.70 22.45 13.94
C ARG A 83 -10.05 20.96 14.02
N LEU A 84 -9.05 20.08 13.86
CA LEU A 84 -9.23 18.62 13.81
C LEU A 84 -8.59 17.90 14.99
N ASP A 85 -7.48 18.43 15.50
CA ASP A 85 -6.60 17.69 16.38
C ASP A 85 -6.67 18.27 17.81
N ASP A 86 -7.23 17.50 18.74
CA ASP A 86 -7.39 17.90 20.14
C ASP A 86 -6.05 17.90 20.92
N ASP A 87 -5.03 17.21 20.41
CA ASP A 87 -3.76 16.95 21.11
C ASP A 87 -2.55 17.50 20.32
N LEU A 88 -2.41 18.83 20.33
CA LEU A 88 -1.47 19.51 19.42
C LEU A 88 0.01 19.37 19.84
N GLY A 89 0.65 18.27 19.42
CA GLY A 89 2.02 18.36 18.92
C GLY A 89 2.09 19.25 17.66
N ASN A 90 3.27 19.41 17.07
CA ASN A 90 3.42 20.15 15.81
C ASN A 90 3.08 19.29 14.58
N THR A 91 3.19 17.97 14.70
CA THR A 91 3.03 17.03 13.58
C THR A 91 2.16 15.85 13.96
N LEU A 92 1.26 15.47 13.05
CA LEU A 92 0.49 14.25 13.08
C LEU A 92 1.17 13.22 12.17
N ILE A 93 1.38 12.02 12.70
CA ILE A 93 1.88 10.85 11.96
C ILE A 93 0.83 9.74 12.04
N ASN A 94 0.36 9.24 10.90
CA ASN A 94 -0.45 8.03 10.83
C ASN A 94 0.45 6.85 10.45
N ALA A 95 0.58 5.88 11.35
CA ALA A 95 1.41 4.69 11.16
C ALA A 95 0.77 3.45 11.82
N GLY A 96 -0.40 3.02 11.31
CA GLY A 96 -1.27 2.01 11.92
C GLY A 96 -2.11 2.54 13.10
N GLN A 97 -1.58 3.52 13.83
CA GLN A 97 -2.30 4.38 14.76
C GLN A 97 -1.88 5.85 14.56
N THR A 98 -2.54 6.77 15.24
CA THR A 98 -2.22 8.20 15.18
C THR A 98 -1.24 8.58 16.28
N PHE A 99 -0.18 9.30 15.91
CA PHE A 99 0.79 9.88 16.84
C PHE A 99 0.90 11.38 16.64
N PHE A 100 1.03 12.11 17.75
CA PHE A 100 1.31 13.54 17.77
C PHE A 100 2.71 13.79 18.34
N VAL A 101 3.57 14.42 17.56
CA VAL A 101 4.98 14.67 17.91
C VAL A 101 5.31 16.16 17.89
N GLN A 102 6.34 16.56 18.64
CA GLN A 102 6.74 17.95 18.84
C GLN A 102 7.58 18.50 17.69
N GLU A 103 8.19 17.64 16.87
CA GLU A 103 9.01 18.04 15.74
C GLU A 103 8.16 18.65 14.61
N ASP A 104 8.76 19.53 13.81
CA ASP A 104 8.10 20.11 12.63
C ASP A 104 7.83 19.05 11.56
N SER A 105 6.70 19.18 10.86
CA SER A 105 6.24 18.18 9.89
C SER A 105 7.21 17.95 8.73
N THR A 106 7.95 18.99 8.32
CA THR A 106 8.98 18.87 7.28
C THR A 106 10.20 18.11 7.79
N ALA A 107 10.60 18.35 9.04
CA ALA A 107 11.71 17.63 9.68
C ALA A 107 11.37 16.15 9.90
N VAL A 108 10.15 15.87 10.38
CA VAL A 108 9.62 14.50 10.52
C VAL A 108 9.59 13.80 9.17
N ALA A 109 9.03 14.45 8.14
CA ALA A 109 8.98 13.88 6.80
C ALA A 109 10.36 13.63 6.19
N ALA A 110 11.34 14.50 6.44
CA ALA A 110 12.71 14.31 5.97
C ALA A 110 13.37 13.09 6.65
N ALA A 111 13.19 12.94 7.96
CA ALA A 111 13.70 11.79 8.71
C ALA A 111 13.05 10.48 8.23
N VAL A 112 11.72 10.47 8.06
CA VAL A 112 11.01 9.30 7.53
C VAL A 112 11.41 9.00 6.09
N LYS A 113 11.57 10.03 5.23
CA LYS A 113 11.96 9.85 3.82
C LYS A 113 13.33 9.19 3.66
N ALA A 114 14.26 9.44 4.59
CA ALA A 114 15.59 8.82 4.57
C ALA A 114 15.51 7.29 4.63
N GLU A 115 14.57 6.77 5.42
CA GLU A 115 14.36 5.32 5.62
C GLU A 115 13.22 4.76 4.74
N LEU A 116 12.29 5.63 4.29
CA LEU A 116 11.15 5.30 3.45
C LEU A 116 11.17 6.15 2.16
N PRO A 117 11.93 5.74 1.12
CA PRO A 117 12.03 6.47 -0.14
C PRO A 117 10.70 6.60 -0.90
N SER A 118 9.67 5.82 -0.57
CA SER A 118 8.32 5.95 -1.14
C SER A 118 7.50 7.08 -0.53
N LEU A 119 8.01 7.82 0.45
CA LEU A 119 7.30 8.97 1.01
C LEU A 119 7.28 10.13 -0.01
N TYR A 120 6.10 10.54 -0.48
CA TYR A 120 5.94 11.62 -1.47
C TYR A 120 5.19 12.80 -0.87
N ARG A 121 5.60 14.02 -1.21
CA ARG A 121 4.97 15.25 -0.74
C ARG A 121 3.87 15.68 -1.71
N PHE A 122 2.63 15.59 -1.27
CA PHE A 122 1.48 16.21 -1.91
C PHE A 122 1.09 17.51 -1.21
N THR A 123 0.11 18.19 -1.77
CA THR A 123 -0.40 19.45 -1.25
C THR A 123 -1.87 19.27 -0.87
N HIS A 124 -2.15 19.46 0.41
CA HIS A 124 -3.51 19.51 0.92
C HIS A 124 -4.27 20.68 0.29
N ARG A 125 -5.61 20.63 0.31
CA ARG A 125 -6.48 21.69 -0.24
C ARG A 125 -6.08 23.09 0.24
N LEU A 126 -5.85 23.23 1.54
CA LEU A 126 -5.47 24.49 2.19
C LEU A 126 -4.02 24.93 1.91
N GLY A 127 -3.29 24.25 1.03
CA GLY A 127 -1.92 24.56 0.63
C GLY A 127 -0.83 24.00 1.55
N ALA A 128 -1.21 23.40 2.68
CA ALA A 128 -0.27 22.74 3.58
C ALA A 128 0.28 21.45 2.95
N PRO A 129 1.56 21.10 3.16
CA PRO A 129 2.11 19.84 2.69
C PRO A 129 1.52 18.66 3.47
N VAL A 130 1.28 17.56 2.75
CA VAL A 130 0.98 16.24 3.31
C VAL A 130 1.91 15.24 2.66
N TRP A 131 2.58 14.43 3.47
CA TRP A 131 3.48 13.40 2.97
C TRP A 131 2.82 12.05 3.09
N ILE A 132 2.87 11.26 2.02
CA ILE A 132 2.17 9.98 1.92
C ILE A 132 3.12 8.91 1.45
N ASN A 133 3.06 7.73 2.07
CA ASN A 133 3.74 6.55 1.56
C ASN A 133 3.02 6.05 0.30
N VAL A 134 3.49 6.48 -0.87
CA VAL A 134 2.81 6.17 -2.15
C VAL A 134 3.00 4.74 -2.62
N HIS A 135 3.96 3.99 -2.05
CA HIS A 135 4.08 2.54 -2.28
C HIS A 135 2.92 1.77 -1.65
N ALA A 136 2.39 2.25 -0.51
CA ALA A 136 1.22 1.67 0.14
C ALA A 136 -0.11 2.26 -0.35
N ALA A 137 -0.07 3.21 -1.30
CA ALA A 137 -1.24 3.93 -1.78
C ALA A 137 -1.80 3.32 -3.07
N LYS A 138 -3.07 3.62 -3.32
CA LYS A 138 -3.80 3.31 -4.55
C LYS A 138 -4.37 4.58 -5.16
N GLY A 139 -4.13 4.82 -6.44
CA GLY A 139 -4.66 6.01 -7.10
C GLY A 139 -4.12 6.26 -8.50
N PRO A 140 -4.60 7.31 -9.19
CA PRO A 140 -5.53 8.33 -8.70
C PRO A 140 -6.94 7.78 -8.49
N MET A 141 -7.68 8.43 -7.59
CA MET A 141 -9.09 8.16 -7.32
C MET A 141 -9.95 9.35 -7.76
N PRO A 142 -11.15 9.09 -8.30
CA PRO A 142 -12.09 10.15 -8.65
C PRO A 142 -12.53 10.94 -7.42
N LEU A 143 -12.76 12.25 -7.60
CA LEU A 143 -13.40 13.08 -6.59
C LEU A 143 -14.89 12.73 -6.52
N ALA A 144 -15.43 12.66 -5.32
CA ALA A 144 -16.89 12.58 -5.15
C ALA A 144 -17.53 13.91 -5.60
N PRO A 145 -18.79 13.91 -6.09
CA PRO A 145 -19.45 15.12 -6.59
C PRO A 145 -19.44 16.32 -5.62
N ASN A 146 -19.49 16.06 -4.30
CA ASN A 146 -19.44 17.06 -3.23
C ASN A 146 -18.02 17.59 -2.93
N HIS A 147 -16.98 17.01 -3.52
CA HIS A 147 -15.57 17.40 -3.33
C HIS A 147 -14.98 18.10 -4.57
N HIS A 148 -15.81 18.49 -5.53
CA HIS A 148 -15.43 19.41 -6.62
C HIS A 148 -15.37 20.86 -6.13
N VAL A 149 -14.49 21.11 -5.16
CA VAL A 149 -14.24 22.43 -4.58
C VAL A 149 -12.94 23.02 -5.12
N PRO A 150 -12.78 24.36 -5.17
CA PRO A 150 -11.52 24.98 -5.56
C PRO A 150 -10.36 24.45 -4.71
N GLY A 151 -9.25 24.13 -5.37
CA GLY A 151 -8.06 23.61 -4.70
C GLY A 151 -8.07 22.11 -4.43
N LEU A 152 -8.94 21.32 -5.06
CA LEU A 152 -8.80 19.87 -5.14
C LEU A 152 -8.88 19.42 -6.60
N SER A 153 -7.97 18.54 -6.99
CA SER A 153 -7.89 18.06 -8.38
C SER A 153 -7.91 16.53 -8.44
N SER A 154 -7.48 15.84 -7.38
CA SER A 154 -7.47 14.38 -7.33
C SER A 154 -7.52 13.86 -5.90
N SER A 155 -7.56 12.54 -5.78
CA SER A 155 -7.48 11.84 -4.51
C SER A 155 -6.71 10.54 -4.67
N LEU A 156 -6.36 9.93 -3.55
CA LEU A 156 -5.79 8.58 -3.48
C LEU A 156 -6.22 7.88 -2.20
N ASP A 157 -6.22 6.56 -2.22
CA ASP A 157 -6.57 5.75 -1.07
C ASP A 157 -5.29 5.24 -0.39
N ILE A 158 -5.23 5.39 0.93
CA ILE A 158 -4.09 4.98 1.75
C ILE A 158 -4.57 4.58 3.14
N GLY A 159 -4.21 3.37 3.59
CA GLY A 159 -4.60 2.89 4.92
C GLY A 159 -6.11 2.71 5.11
N GLY A 160 -6.85 2.41 4.03
CA GLY A 160 -8.31 2.26 4.09
C GLY A 160 -9.08 3.57 4.18
N LYS A 161 -8.44 4.70 3.90
CA LYS A 161 -9.07 6.03 3.88
C LYS A 161 -8.68 6.82 2.63
N ARG A 162 -9.50 7.79 2.25
CA ARG A 162 -9.26 8.65 1.08
C ARG A 162 -8.54 9.94 1.46
N GLN A 163 -7.43 10.26 0.80
CA GLN A 163 -6.77 11.57 0.92
C GLN A 163 -7.05 12.40 -0.34
N TYR A 164 -7.57 13.60 -0.15
CA TYR A 164 -7.76 14.59 -1.21
C TYR A 164 -6.52 15.46 -1.38
N VAL A 165 -6.14 15.76 -2.62
CA VAL A 165 -4.91 16.50 -2.96
C VAL A 165 -5.14 17.50 -4.10
N ARG A 166 -4.27 18.50 -4.18
CA ARG A 166 -4.28 19.54 -5.23
C ARG A 166 -3.71 19.04 -6.54
N GLU A 167 -2.82 18.07 -6.48
CA GLU A 167 -2.15 17.47 -7.62
C GLU A 167 -3.18 16.82 -8.56
N SER A 168 -2.92 16.89 -9.86
CA SER A 168 -3.78 16.31 -10.89
C SER A 168 -3.77 14.77 -10.80
N PRO A 169 -4.78 14.09 -11.39
CA PRO A 169 -4.77 12.64 -11.49
C PRO A 169 -3.49 12.08 -12.13
N GLU A 170 -2.92 12.77 -13.12
CA GLU A 170 -1.66 12.40 -13.78
C GLU A 170 -0.47 12.52 -12.82
N GLU A 171 -0.40 13.59 -12.04
CA GLU A 171 0.66 13.80 -11.05
C GLU A 171 0.61 12.74 -9.95
N VAL A 172 -0.59 12.46 -9.42
CA VAL A 172 -0.81 11.39 -8.43
C VAL A 172 -0.42 10.03 -9.02
N ARG A 173 -0.86 9.73 -10.25
CA ARG A 173 -0.52 8.49 -10.94
C ARG A 173 0.99 8.32 -11.08
N SER A 174 1.67 9.38 -11.50
CA SER A 174 3.13 9.39 -11.71
C SER A 174 3.87 9.13 -10.40
N ALA A 175 3.46 9.78 -9.31
CA ALA A 175 4.05 9.58 -7.98
C ALA A 175 3.91 8.14 -7.49
N ILE A 176 2.72 7.55 -7.62
CA ILE A 176 2.45 6.16 -7.23
C ILE A 176 3.24 5.18 -8.09
N ALA A 177 3.25 5.39 -9.41
CA ALA A 177 4.01 4.55 -10.34
C ALA A 177 5.51 4.56 -10.05
N ALA A 178 6.08 5.74 -9.78
CA ALA A 178 7.51 5.89 -9.49
C ALA A 178 7.95 5.17 -8.21
N ALA A 179 7.02 4.97 -7.27
CA ALA A 179 7.27 4.24 -6.02
C ALA A 179 6.86 2.75 -6.08
N GLY A 180 6.35 2.27 -7.21
CA GLY A 180 5.86 0.89 -7.35
C GLY A 180 4.55 0.60 -6.61
N GLY A 181 3.74 1.62 -6.33
CA GLY A 181 2.43 1.46 -5.69
C GLY A 181 1.32 1.01 -6.66
N ASP A 182 0.08 1.00 -6.17
CA ASP A 182 -1.09 0.50 -6.92
C ASP A 182 -1.69 1.58 -7.83
N VAL A 183 -1.18 1.64 -9.06
CA VAL A 183 -1.61 2.59 -10.08
C VAL A 183 -2.99 2.26 -10.62
N GLN A 184 -3.90 3.23 -10.53
CA GLN A 184 -5.24 3.16 -11.10
C GLN A 184 -5.35 3.91 -12.43
N PRO A 185 -6.38 3.61 -13.24
CA PRO A 185 -6.69 4.40 -14.43
C PRO A 185 -6.98 5.88 -14.09
N ILE A 186 -6.60 6.78 -14.98
CA ILE A 186 -6.94 8.20 -14.85
C ILE A 186 -8.47 8.35 -15.04
N PRO A 187 -9.16 9.09 -14.15
CA PRO A 187 -10.56 9.38 -14.34
C PRO A 187 -10.87 10.20 -15.60
N GLU A 188 -11.43 9.57 -16.64
CA GLU A 188 -11.93 10.30 -17.82
C GLU A 188 -13.27 10.97 -17.50
N GLU A 189 -13.41 12.29 -17.64
CA GLU A 189 -14.61 13.07 -17.28
C GLU A 189 -15.97 12.47 -17.77
N GLY A 190 -15.98 11.71 -18.87
CA GLY A 190 -17.20 11.11 -19.46
C GLY A 190 -17.54 9.66 -19.05
N LEU A 191 -16.60 8.86 -18.54
CA LEU A 191 -16.84 7.43 -18.23
C LEU A 191 -17.55 7.21 -16.87
N TRP A 192 -17.61 8.22 -16.01
CA TRP A 192 -18.10 8.11 -14.63
C TRP A 192 -19.63 8.22 -14.47
N VAL A 193 -20.36 8.48 -15.55
CA VAL A 193 -21.84 8.57 -15.52
C VAL A 193 -22.51 7.21 -15.69
N GLN A 194 -21.83 6.23 -16.29
CA GLN A 194 -22.44 4.95 -16.68
C GLN A 194 -22.22 3.80 -15.68
N GLY A 195 -21.25 3.90 -14.77
CA GLY A 195 -20.92 2.86 -13.79
C GLY A 195 -21.48 3.10 -12.38
N ARG A 196 -22.71 3.61 -12.26
CA ARG A 196 -23.22 4.22 -11.00
C ARG A 196 -23.13 3.35 -9.75
N GLU A 197 -23.20 2.02 -9.84
CA GLU A 197 -23.11 1.15 -8.66
C GLU A 197 -21.67 0.78 -8.27
N THR A 198 -20.82 0.42 -9.23
CA THR A 198 -19.38 0.21 -8.97
C THR A 198 -18.70 1.48 -8.47
N LEU A 199 -19.17 2.64 -8.94
CA LEU A 199 -18.69 3.94 -8.50
C LEU A 199 -19.22 4.36 -7.14
N ARG A 200 -20.42 3.92 -6.75
CA ARG A 200 -20.94 4.19 -5.40
C ARG A 200 -20.12 3.47 -4.34
N GLU A 201 -19.69 2.24 -4.63
CA GLU A 201 -18.77 1.49 -3.79
C GLU A 201 -17.38 2.16 -3.75
N ILE A 202 -16.82 2.56 -4.90
CA ILE A 202 -15.49 3.21 -4.96
C ILE A 202 -15.48 4.64 -4.38
N LEU A 203 -16.56 5.40 -4.54
CA LEU A 203 -16.67 6.81 -4.11
C LEU A 203 -17.24 6.99 -2.71
N GLY A 204 -18.07 6.05 -2.23
CA GLY A 204 -18.89 6.24 -1.03
C GLY A 204 -18.53 5.36 0.17
N SER A 205 -17.55 4.45 0.06
CA SER A 205 -17.29 3.48 1.14
C SER A 205 -16.12 3.82 2.05
N LEU A 206 -15.24 4.76 1.67
CA LEU A 206 -14.05 5.07 2.45
C LEU A 206 -14.21 6.40 3.17
N GLU A 207 -13.97 6.36 4.48
CA GLU A 207 -13.79 7.57 5.29
C GLU A 207 -12.66 8.42 4.68
N ALA A 208 -12.89 9.72 4.54
CA ALA A 208 -11.85 10.63 4.09
C ALA A 208 -10.95 11.06 5.24
N TRP A 209 -9.65 11.14 4.97
CA TRP A 209 -8.73 11.87 5.82
C TRP A 209 -9.08 13.35 5.79
N ASP A 210 -9.25 13.94 6.97
CA ASP A 210 -9.50 15.37 7.15
C ASP A 210 -10.71 15.85 6.32
N GLU A 211 -11.79 15.06 6.27
CA GLU A 211 -12.99 15.36 5.48
C GLU A 211 -13.46 16.80 5.71
N GLU A 212 -13.49 17.23 6.97
CA GLU A 212 -13.92 18.57 7.34
C GLU A 212 -13.05 19.64 6.67
N LEU A 213 -11.73 19.48 6.65
CA LEU A 213 -10.83 20.45 6.01
C LEU A 213 -10.92 20.42 4.47
N SER A 214 -11.27 19.27 3.92
CA SER A 214 -11.38 19.08 2.46
C SER A 214 -12.60 19.81 1.89
N THR A 215 -13.63 20.08 2.69
CA THR A 215 -14.88 20.73 2.26
C THR A 215 -15.08 22.16 2.77
N LEU A 216 -14.18 22.70 3.60
CA LEU A 216 -14.27 24.11 4.06
C LEU A 216 -14.33 25.07 2.88
N GLU A 217 -14.94 26.25 3.00
CA GLU A 217 -14.84 27.28 1.95
C GLU A 217 -13.50 28.02 2.00
#